data_AF-W6ML03-F1
#
_entry.id   AF-W6ML03-F1
#
_cell.length_a   1.000
_cell.length_b   1.000
_cell.length_c   1.000
_cell.angle_alpha   90.00
_cell.angle_beta   90.00
_cell.angle_gamma   90.00
#
_symmetry.space_group_name_H-M   'P 1'
#
loop_
_entity.id
_entity.type
_entity.pdbx_description
1 polymer ?
#
loop_
_entity_poly.entity_id
_entity_poly.type
_entity_poly.pdbx_seq_one_letter_code
_entity_poly.pdbx_strand_id
1 'polypeptide(L)'
;MDKEETSRSRIRLFIYVVLGLLPLLLIPHGRASRLPLEAIEYYTNYPTDDISVRVPVYVYCEDLEMPDLAAAVQIQVDHQMNRTRDQRIWQWTLDIRDGKPEHFNEYYSLKVRIGAEDAIHVDNSLKYAELFVKMESIANNDVPFFVTQTLLFHIFHEEVEQQYLDHYTKTYDSNTGQFYIELDRDETVVEYGSDVKVLFTLFASEDLSGWELSYAISEYFEPLCLMISRLVNMTVESQVIYLDSLNYTLEAIKAQTSQLDADQTINLAIYPMPQRNIQQIVSGSNSSTFLIPQWGAIYLYPLEQVGSDKTIRWNHLEFPMEEFTSRLFQMLGLVKHPKSPQLRFEITQRLRILSNVLKMSQNLLSVEKLSKKGKLNEALVKNVFECLRFRNETVASLNSQDWDSALSLSNLALERSNRAFFDENLL
;
A
#
# COMPACT_ATOMS: atom_id res chain seq x y z
N MET A 1 8.45 -27.57 26.46
CA MET A 1 8.72 -27.91 25.04
C MET A 1 9.06 -26.67 24.21
N ASP A 2 8.37 -25.53 24.37
CA ASP A 2 8.57 -24.31 23.56
C ASP A 2 9.94 -23.60 23.62
N LYS A 3 10.64 -23.62 24.77
CA LYS A 3 11.93 -22.90 24.91
C LYS A 3 13.08 -23.57 24.14
N GLU A 4 13.00 -24.88 23.92
CA GLU A 4 14.02 -25.62 23.19
C GLU A 4 13.90 -25.42 21.67
N GLU A 5 12.67 -25.26 21.17
CA GLU A 5 12.38 -25.07 19.75
C GLU A 5 12.72 -23.66 19.27
N THR A 6 12.42 -22.64 20.09
CA THR A 6 12.86 -21.25 19.87
C THR A 6 14.39 -21.07 20.00
N SER A 7 15.06 -21.85 20.84
CA SER A 7 16.53 -21.87 20.88
C SER A 7 17.13 -22.53 19.64
N ARG A 8 16.51 -23.61 19.14
CA ARG A 8 16.95 -24.31 17.92
C ARG A 8 16.70 -23.47 16.66
N SER A 9 15.61 -22.70 16.59
CA SER A 9 15.36 -21.79 15.45
C SER A 9 16.35 -20.62 15.41
N ARG A 10 16.69 -20.02 16.55
CA ARG A 10 17.71 -18.96 16.64
C ARG A 10 19.11 -19.44 16.29
N ILE A 11 19.46 -20.67 16.67
CA ILE A 11 20.75 -21.29 16.31
C ILE A 11 20.79 -21.60 14.81
N ARG A 12 19.68 -22.08 14.21
CA ARG A 12 19.58 -22.27 12.76
C ARG A 12 19.67 -20.94 12.01
N LEU A 13 18.96 -19.91 12.43
CA LEU A 13 19.02 -18.57 11.85
C LEU A 13 20.46 -18.01 11.90
N PHE A 14 21.15 -18.13 13.04
CA PHE A 14 22.55 -17.69 13.17
C PHE A 14 23.48 -18.48 12.25
N ILE A 15 23.29 -19.79 12.13
CA ILE A 15 24.07 -20.66 11.23
C ILE A 15 23.79 -20.27 9.77
N TYR A 16 22.55 -20.06 9.34
CA TYR A 16 22.22 -19.69 7.96
C TYR A 16 22.62 -18.25 7.60
N VAL A 17 22.51 -17.30 8.54
CA VAL A 17 22.97 -15.93 8.35
C VAL A 17 24.50 -15.93 8.24
N VAL A 18 25.23 -16.58 9.15
CA VAL A 18 26.70 -16.55 9.14
C VAL A 18 27.31 -17.43 8.03
N LEU A 19 26.79 -18.64 7.78
CA LEU A 19 27.26 -19.51 6.69
C LEU A 19 26.67 -19.15 5.32
N GLY A 20 25.56 -18.40 5.25
CA GLY A 20 25.02 -17.88 4.00
C GLY A 20 25.67 -16.55 3.58
N LEU A 21 25.91 -15.61 4.51
CA LEU A 21 26.49 -14.29 4.21
C LEU A 21 27.98 -14.36 3.84
N LEU A 22 28.78 -15.18 4.53
CA LEU A 22 30.23 -15.22 4.33
C LEU A 22 30.66 -15.74 2.94
N PRO A 23 30.06 -16.82 2.39
CA PRO A 23 30.35 -17.23 1.03
C PRO A 23 29.87 -16.22 0.00
N LEU A 24 28.71 -15.58 0.20
CA LEU A 24 28.14 -14.59 -0.72
C LEU A 24 28.99 -13.32 -0.85
N LEU A 25 29.62 -12.86 0.23
CA LEU A 25 30.54 -11.70 0.23
C LEU A 25 31.95 -12.01 -0.30
N LEU A 26 32.34 -13.29 -0.35
CA LEU A 26 33.69 -13.72 -0.74
C LEU A 26 33.79 -14.26 -2.17
N ILE A 27 32.71 -14.28 -2.95
CA ILE A 27 32.80 -14.68 -4.37
C ILE A 27 33.49 -13.55 -5.16
N PRO A 28 34.70 -13.78 -5.71
CA PRO A 28 35.34 -12.83 -6.60
C PRO A 28 34.41 -12.62 -7.80
N HIS A 29 34.25 -11.36 -8.22
CA HIS A 29 33.34 -10.90 -9.29
C HIS A 29 33.62 -11.47 -10.71
N GLY A 30 34.33 -12.60 -10.84
CA GLY A 30 34.66 -13.21 -12.12
C GLY A 30 34.69 -14.74 -12.15
N ARG A 31 34.05 -15.45 -11.20
CA ARG A 31 34.04 -16.93 -11.17
C ARG A 31 32.76 -17.60 -10.67
N ALA A 32 31.62 -16.91 -10.66
CA ALA A 32 30.35 -17.55 -10.33
C ALA A 32 29.85 -18.36 -11.54
N SER A 33 30.31 -19.61 -11.69
CA SER A 33 29.80 -20.55 -12.71
C SER A 33 28.67 -21.45 -12.20
N ARG A 34 28.23 -21.26 -10.96
CA ARG A 34 27.23 -22.09 -10.29
C ARG A 34 26.21 -21.23 -9.55
N LEU A 35 24.96 -21.68 -9.58
CA LEU A 35 23.88 -21.09 -8.82
C LEU A 35 23.99 -21.42 -7.32
N PRO A 36 23.60 -20.50 -6.43
CA PRO A 36 23.49 -20.74 -5.00
C PRO A 36 22.22 -21.54 -4.68
N LEU A 37 22.19 -22.82 -5.07
CA LEU A 37 20.99 -23.67 -5.01
C LEU A 37 20.41 -23.81 -3.59
N GLU A 38 21.25 -23.92 -2.57
CA GLU A 38 20.79 -24.01 -1.17
C GLU A 38 20.06 -22.74 -0.71
N ALA A 39 20.54 -21.56 -1.13
CA ALA A 39 19.88 -20.29 -0.81
C ALA A 39 18.56 -20.16 -1.57
N ILE A 40 18.54 -20.55 -2.85
CA ILE A 40 17.30 -20.59 -3.66
C ILE A 40 16.28 -21.51 -2.98
N GLU A 41 16.66 -22.74 -2.66
CA GLU A 41 15.78 -23.72 -2.01
C GLU A 41 15.23 -23.19 -0.68
N TYR A 42 16.07 -22.57 0.15
CA TYR A 42 15.63 -21.99 1.42
C TYR A 42 14.59 -20.89 1.20
N TYR A 43 14.89 -19.90 0.35
CA TYR A 43 13.99 -18.77 0.12
C TYR A 43 12.75 -19.10 -0.69
N THR A 44 12.74 -20.20 -1.43
CA THR A 44 11.53 -20.74 -2.05
C THR A 44 10.59 -21.35 -1.00
N ASN A 45 11.14 -22.18 -0.11
CA ASN A 45 10.35 -22.88 0.91
C ASN A 45 9.89 -21.97 2.06
N TYR A 46 10.69 -20.94 2.38
CA TYR A 46 10.51 -20.06 3.54
C TYR A 46 10.73 -18.59 3.14
N PRO A 47 9.91 -18.04 2.22
CA PRO A 47 10.18 -16.73 1.62
C PRO A 47 10.12 -15.55 2.61
N THR A 48 9.48 -15.75 3.76
CA THR A 48 9.14 -14.70 4.74
C THR A 48 9.63 -14.97 6.17
N ASP A 49 10.34 -16.07 6.39
CA ASP A 49 10.68 -16.55 7.75
C ASP A 49 11.69 -15.65 8.49
N ASP A 50 12.46 -14.87 7.73
CA ASP A 50 13.42 -13.87 8.21
C ASP A 50 12.87 -12.44 8.22
N ILE A 51 11.58 -12.25 7.91
CA ILE A 51 10.92 -10.94 7.86
C ILE A 51 10.14 -10.72 9.16
N SER A 52 10.46 -9.64 9.88
CA SER A 52 9.74 -9.19 11.07
C SER A 52 9.38 -7.71 10.98
N VAL A 53 8.11 -7.43 10.71
CA VAL A 53 7.57 -6.08 10.60
C VAL A 53 7.03 -5.62 11.96
N ARG A 54 7.54 -4.48 12.43
CA ARG A 54 7.05 -3.80 13.65
C ARG A 54 6.70 -2.37 13.33
N VAL A 55 5.41 -2.04 13.39
CA VAL A 55 4.91 -0.71 13.08
C VAL A 55 4.81 0.12 14.37
N PRO A 56 5.59 1.22 14.52
CA PRO A 56 5.54 2.03 15.73
C PRO A 56 4.25 2.85 15.82
N VAL A 57 3.57 2.76 16.97
CA VAL A 57 2.33 3.51 17.24
C VAL A 57 2.41 4.13 18.63
N TYR A 58 2.27 5.45 18.71
CA TYR A 58 2.22 6.17 19.97
C TYR A 58 0.80 6.21 20.51
N VAL A 59 0.62 5.84 21.78
CA VAL A 59 -0.66 5.89 22.48
C VAL A 59 -0.49 6.76 23.72
N TYR A 60 -1.39 7.73 23.90
CA TYR A 60 -1.35 8.61 25.06
C TYR A 60 -2.74 9.15 25.42
N CYS A 61 -2.92 9.53 26.68
CA CYS A 61 -4.10 10.21 27.20
C CYS A 61 -3.67 11.55 27.81
N GLU A 62 -4.28 12.65 27.40
CA GLU A 62 -4.00 13.98 27.99
C GLU A 62 -4.91 14.31 29.16
N ASP A 63 -6.11 13.70 29.21
CA ASP A 63 -7.14 14.03 30.20
C ASP A 63 -6.91 13.33 31.55
N LEU A 64 -6.16 12.23 31.55
CA LEU A 64 -5.84 11.42 32.72
C LEU A 64 -4.49 10.72 32.53
N GLU A 65 -3.62 10.76 33.54
CA GLU A 65 -2.37 9.99 33.50
C GLU A 65 -2.65 8.48 33.55
N MET A 66 -2.20 7.76 32.52
CA MET A 66 -2.34 6.32 32.39
C MET A 66 -0.97 5.69 32.09
N PRO A 67 -0.07 5.57 33.10
CA PRO A 67 1.35 5.26 32.91
C PRO A 67 1.63 3.85 32.37
N ASP A 68 0.69 2.92 32.50
CA ASP A 68 0.80 1.55 32.03
C ASP A 68 -0.02 1.28 30.75
N LEU A 69 -0.68 2.31 30.18
CA LEU A 69 -1.57 2.15 29.03
C LEU A 69 -0.86 1.51 27.84
N ALA A 70 0.27 2.05 27.42
CA ALA A 70 1.04 1.52 26.29
C ALA A 70 1.45 0.05 26.50
N ALA A 71 1.91 -0.30 27.70
CA ALA A 71 2.31 -1.66 28.04
C ALA A 71 1.11 -2.62 28.05
N ALA A 72 -0.02 -2.19 28.62
CA ALA A 72 -1.26 -2.97 28.63
C ALA A 72 -1.79 -3.21 27.21
N VAL A 73 -1.75 -2.19 26.35
CA VAL A 73 -2.13 -2.29 24.94
C VAL A 73 -1.19 -3.23 24.18
N GLN A 74 0.13 -3.13 24.39
CA GLN A 74 1.10 -4.06 23.75
C GLN A 74 0.78 -5.52 24.09
N ILE A 75 0.50 -5.83 25.36
CA ILE A 75 0.13 -7.19 25.79
C ILE A 75 -1.13 -7.67 25.06
N GLN A 76 -2.13 -6.80 24.92
CA GLN A 76 -3.37 -7.16 24.22
C GLN A 76 -3.18 -7.32 22.71
N VAL A 77 -2.43 -6.42 22.06
CA VAL A 77 -2.06 -6.54 20.65
C VAL A 77 -1.33 -7.86 20.42
N ASP A 78 -0.27 -8.13 21.18
CA ASP A 78 0.51 -9.36 21.05
C ASP A 78 -0.35 -10.60 21.30
N HIS A 79 -1.28 -10.56 22.25
CA HIS A 79 -2.23 -11.64 22.47
C HIS A 79 -3.11 -11.89 21.24
N GLN A 80 -3.70 -10.84 20.66
CA GLN A 80 -4.54 -10.95 19.46
C GLN A 80 -3.73 -11.47 18.26
N MET A 81 -2.55 -10.91 18.02
CA MET A 81 -1.69 -11.31 16.90
C MET A 81 -1.18 -12.75 17.06
N ASN A 82 -0.89 -13.20 18.28
CA ASN A 82 -0.43 -14.58 18.51
C ASN A 82 -1.54 -15.62 18.31
N ARG A 83 -2.81 -15.28 18.57
CA ARG A 83 -3.94 -16.19 18.34
C ARG A 83 -4.09 -16.61 16.87
N THR A 84 -3.67 -15.75 15.95
CA THR A 84 -3.75 -15.98 14.51
C THR A 84 -2.38 -16.17 13.86
N ARG A 85 -1.33 -16.43 14.65
CA ARG A 85 0.04 -16.55 14.13
C ARG A 85 0.20 -17.64 13.07
N ASP A 86 -0.37 -18.82 13.32
CA ASP A 86 -0.27 -19.96 12.39
C ASP A 86 -1.12 -19.78 11.12
N GLN A 87 -1.96 -18.74 11.09
CA GLN A 87 -2.82 -18.40 9.96
C GLN A 87 -2.22 -17.30 9.08
N ARG A 88 -1.01 -16.80 9.38
CA ARG A 88 -0.39 -15.67 8.66
C ARG A 88 0.94 -16.06 8.02
N ILE A 89 1.28 -15.39 6.92
CA ILE A 89 2.49 -15.74 6.14
C ILE A 89 3.77 -15.04 6.59
N TRP A 90 3.70 -13.99 7.40
CA TRP A 90 4.90 -13.29 7.90
C TRP A 90 4.71 -12.76 9.33
N GLN A 91 5.80 -12.40 10.00
CA GLN A 91 5.73 -11.87 11.35
C GLN A 91 5.46 -10.36 11.30
N TRP A 92 4.24 -9.97 11.66
CA TRP A 92 3.82 -8.57 11.76
C TRP A 92 3.17 -8.30 13.11
N THR A 93 3.51 -7.17 13.72
CA THR A 93 2.88 -6.64 14.94
C THR A 93 3.02 -5.12 15.05
N LEU A 94 2.33 -4.52 16.00
CA LEU A 94 2.51 -3.12 16.39
C LEU A 94 3.54 -3.01 17.52
N ASP A 95 4.35 -1.96 17.47
CA ASP A 95 5.27 -1.54 18.54
C ASP A 95 4.65 -0.33 19.25
N ILE A 96 3.95 -0.59 20.34
CA ILE A 96 3.19 0.42 21.08
C ILE A 96 4.14 1.22 21.97
N ARG A 97 4.15 2.53 21.77
CA ARG A 97 5.01 3.49 22.47
C ARG A 97 4.16 4.42 23.32
N ASP A 98 4.66 4.73 24.51
CA ASP A 98 4.01 5.66 25.41
C ASP A 98 4.32 7.12 25.02
N GLY A 99 3.39 8.01 25.34
CA GLY A 99 3.55 9.44 25.19
C GLY A 99 3.28 9.98 23.78
N LYS A 100 3.46 11.29 23.64
CA LYS A 100 3.26 12.01 22.38
C LYS A 100 4.56 11.97 21.56
N PRO A 101 4.51 11.66 20.25
CA PRO A 101 5.70 11.69 19.42
C PRO A 101 6.24 13.12 19.29
N GLU A 102 7.58 13.26 19.23
CA GLU A 102 8.25 14.54 18.98
C GLU A 102 7.86 15.12 17.61
N HIS A 103 7.65 14.25 16.62
CA HIS A 103 7.23 14.58 15.26
C HIS A 103 5.89 13.92 14.93
N PHE A 104 4.81 14.69 15.05
CA PHE A 104 3.42 14.21 14.95
C PHE A 104 3.06 13.63 13.57
N ASN A 105 3.75 14.05 12.51
CA ASN A 105 3.48 13.58 11.14
C ASN A 105 4.31 12.35 10.74
N GLU A 106 5.33 11.98 11.51
CA GLU A 106 6.20 10.85 11.17
C GLU A 106 5.62 9.53 11.65
N TYR A 107 5.04 9.53 12.86
CA TYR A 107 4.56 8.33 13.53
C TYR A 107 3.05 8.28 13.63
N TYR A 108 2.52 7.05 13.67
CA TYR A 108 1.12 6.84 14.02
C TYR A 108 0.89 7.25 15.46
N SER A 109 -0.17 8.02 15.70
CA SER A 109 -0.56 8.41 17.04
C SER A 109 -2.05 8.21 17.27
N LEU A 110 -2.37 7.58 18.41
CA LEU A 110 -3.74 7.40 18.89
C LEU A 110 -3.87 8.12 20.22
N LYS A 111 -4.68 9.18 20.23
CA LYS A 111 -4.99 9.94 21.43
C LYS A 111 -6.26 9.41 22.07
N VAL A 112 -6.17 9.05 23.34
CA VAL A 112 -7.33 8.72 24.17
C VAL A 112 -7.85 10.01 24.80
N ARG A 113 -9.17 10.22 24.72
CA ARG A 113 -9.88 11.35 25.33
C ARG A 113 -11.08 10.89 26.14
N ILE A 114 -11.39 11.59 27.22
CA ILE A 114 -12.59 11.33 28.01
C ILE A 114 -13.78 12.00 27.33
N GLY A 115 -14.76 11.21 26.90
CA GLY A 115 -15.94 11.64 26.17
C GLY A 115 -17.26 11.29 26.85
N ALA A 116 -18.36 11.80 26.30
CA ALA A 116 -19.71 11.41 26.72
C ALA A 116 -20.11 10.02 26.20
N GLU A 117 -19.52 9.61 25.08
CA GLU A 117 -19.74 8.33 24.43
C GLU A 117 -18.43 7.69 23.99
N ASP A 118 -18.44 6.36 23.86
CA ASP A 118 -17.31 5.62 23.31
C ASP A 118 -17.37 5.75 21.78
N ALA A 119 -16.39 6.42 21.19
CA ALA A 119 -16.38 6.73 19.77
C ALA A 119 -14.95 6.78 19.22
N ILE A 120 -14.80 6.55 17.91
CA ILE A 120 -13.52 6.59 17.22
C ILE A 120 -13.59 7.65 16.13
N HIS A 121 -12.59 8.52 16.08
CA HIS A 121 -12.36 9.44 15.00
C HIS A 121 -10.99 9.17 14.38
N VAL A 122 -10.94 8.82 13.10
CA VAL A 122 -9.69 8.66 12.35
C VAL A 122 -9.53 9.87 11.44
N ASP A 123 -8.37 10.51 11.51
CA ASP A 123 -8.07 11.68 10.69
C ASP A 123 -8.04 11.31 9.20
N ASN A 124 -8.54 12.22 8.35
CA ASN A 124 -8.65 11.97 6.92
C ASN A 124 -7.35 12.24 6.15
N SER A 125 -6.36 12.87 6.77
CA SER A 125 -5.14 13.34 6.09
C SER A 125 -3.87 12.87 6.80
N LEU A 126 -3.88 12.88 8.12
CA LEU A 126 -2.73 12.59 8.97
C LEU A 126 -2.72 11.14 9.47
N LYS A 127 -1.59 10.77 10.07
CA LYS A 127 -1.36 9.49 10.77
C LYS A 127 -1.92 9.51 12.20
N TYR A 128 -3.15 9.97 12.35
CA TYR A 128 -3.73 10.31 13.65
C TYR A 128 -5.14 9.73 13.85
N ALA A 129 -5.43 9.33 15.08
CA ALA A 129 -6.77 8.97 15.50
C ALA A 129 -7.06 9.42 16.95
N GLU A 130 -8.32 9.69 17.23
CA GLU A 130 -8.84 9.94 18.57
C GLU A 130 -9.81 8.82 18.97
N LEU A 131 -9.61 8.30 20.18
CA LEU A 131 -10.52 7.38 20.84
C LEU A 131 -11.17 8.11 22.00
N PHE A 132 -12.47 8.36 21.89
CA PHE A 132 -13.28 8.86 22.99
C PHE A 132 -13.73 7.69 23.85
N VAL A 133 -13.50 7.77 25.16
CA VAL A 133 -13.91 6.75 26.14
C VAL A 133 -14.71 7.38 27.27
N LYS A 134 -15.74 6.68 27.73
CA LYS A 134 -16.49 7.09 28.93
C LYS A 134 -15.67 6.85 30.19
N MET A 135 -16.02 7.58 31.25
CA MET A 135 -15.45 7.35 32.58
C MET A 135 -15.77 5.95 33.13
N GLU A 136 -16.91 5.37 32.76
CA GLU A 136 -17.28 3.99 33.11
C GLU A 136 -16.33 2.97 32.47
N SER A 137 -16.00 3.14 31.18
CA SER A 137 -15.04 2.32 30.46
C SER A 137 -13.64 2.38 31.08
N ILE A 138 -13.24 3.54 31.58
CA ILE A 138 -12.00 3.72 32.35
C ILE A 138 -12.07 2.95 33.67
N ALA A 139 -13.17 3.09 34.41
CA ALA A 139 -13.35 2.40 35.70
C ALA A 139 -13.36 0.87 35.58
N ASN A 140 -13.84 0.35 34.44
CA ASN A 140 -13.85 -1.08 34.12
C ASN A 140 -12.54 -1.60 33.53
N ASN A 141 -11.54 -0.73 33.31
CA ASN A 141 -10.26 -1.05 32.67
C ASN A 141 -10.39 -1.56 31.22
N ASP A 142 -11.39 -1.04 30.48
CA ASP A 142 -11.66 -1.43 29.09
C ASP A 142 -10.79 -0.65 28.08
N VAL A 143 -10.11 0.42 28.50
CA VAL A 143 -9.35 1.30 27.60
C VAL A 143 -8.29 0.55 26.78
N PRO A 144 -7.44 -0.32 27.35
CA PRO A 144 -6.46 -1.05 26.55
C PRO A 144 -7.10 -1.94 25.49
N PHE A 145 -8.29 -2.48 25.78
CA PHE A 145 -9.09 -3.25 24.83
C PHE A 145 -9.61 -2.37 23.71
N PHE A 146 -10.23 -1.24 24.02
CA PHE A 146 -10.73 -0.33 22.99
C PHE A 146 -9.61 0.21 22.09
N VAL A 147 -8.47 0.60 22.66
CA VAL A 147 -7.30 1.00 21.87
C VAL A 147 -6.86 -0.13 20.94
N THR A 148 -6.72 -1.35 21.45
CA THR A 148 -6.35 -2.52 20.64
C THR A 148 -7.36 -2.75 19.51
N GLN A 149 -8.67 -2.63 19.79
CA GLN A 149 -9.70 -2.78 18.77
C GLN A 149 -9.60 -1.69 17.70
N THR A 150 -9.41 -0.43 18.09
CA THR A 150 -9.21 0.69 17.17
C THR A 150 -8.01 0.45 16.26
N LEU A 151 -6.87 0.06 16.82
CA LEU A 151 -5.66 -0.15 16.04
C LEU A 151 -5.82 -1.31 15.05
N LEU A 152 -6.22 -2.50 15.52
CA LEU A 152 -6.22 -3.70 14.69
C LEU A 152 -7.43 -3.82 13.76
N PHE A 153 -8.59 -3.30 14.13
CA PHE A 153 -9.85 -3.51 13.38
C PHE A 153 -10.40 -2.26 12.72
N HIS A 154 -9.82 -1.08 12.95
CA HIS A 154 -10.22 0.15 12.26
C HIS A 154 -9.08 0.83 11.49
N ILE A 155 -7.87 0.88 12.05
CA ILE A 155 -6.73 1.57 11.41
C ILE A 155 -5.94 0.61 10.51
N PHE A 156 -5.48 -0.52 11.07
CA PHE A 156 -4.64 -1.50 10.36
C PHE A 156 -5.41 -2.73 9.87
N HIS A 157 -6.74 -2.68 9.90
CA HIS A 157 -7.59 -3.81 9.54
C HIS A 157 -7.22 -4.42 8.19
N GLU A 158 -7.13 -3.61 7.15
CA GLU A 158 -6.81 -4.09 5.80
C GLU A 158 -5.40 -4.69 5.73
N GLU A 159 -4.43 -4.13 6.45
CA GLU A 159 -3.09 -4.71 6.53
C GLU A 159 -3.06 -6.05 7.27
N VAL A 160 -3.85 -6.20 8.33
CA VAL A 160 -3.94 -7.45 9.11
C VAL A 160 -4.65 -8.53 8.29
N GLU A 161 -5.75 -8.18 7.62
CA GLU A 161 -6.54 -9.12 6.82
C GLU A 161 -5.74 -9.69 5.63
N GLN A 162 -4.99 -8.84 4.93
CA GLN A 162 -4.18 -9.23 3.76
C GLN A 162 -3.00 -10.17 4.10
N GLN A 163 -2.77 -10.47 5.39
CA GLN A 163 -1.72 -11.40 5.83
C GLN A 163 -2.19 -12.82 6.03
N TYR A 164 -3.50 -13.04 6.09
CA TYR A 164 -4.06 -14.35 6.34
C TYR A 164 -3.82 -15.29 5.15
N LEU A 165 -3.57 -16.57 5.46
CA LEU A 165 -3.27 -17.63 4.50
C LEU A 165 -4.38 -17.88 3.47
N ASP A 166 -5.60 -17.43 3.71
CA ASP A 166 -6.71 -17.51 2.75
C ASP A 166 -6.50 -16.65 1.50
N HIS A 167 -5.55 -15.71 1.55
CA HIS A 167 -5.12 -14.91 0.41
C HIS A 167 -3.93 -15.55 -0.35
N TYR A 168 -3.44 -16.71 0.10
CA TYR A 168 -2.24 -17.33 -0.43
C TYR A 168 -2.37 -18.85 -0.61
N THR A 169 -1.98 -19.32 -1.79
CA THR A 169 -1.87 -20.76 -2.04
C THR A 169 -0.46 -21.25 -1.76
N LYS A 170 -0.33 -22.23 -0.86
CA LYS A 170 0.90 -23.00 -0.67
C LYS A 170 0.88 -24.23 -1.59
N THR A 171 1.76 -24.25 -2.59
CA THR A 171 1.82 -25.31 -3.59
C THR A 171 3.08 -26.15 -3.42
N TYR A 172 2.96 -27.46 -3.60
CA TYR A 172 4.10 -28.39 -3.66
C TYR A 172 4.49 -28.64 -5.11
N ASP A 173 5.75 -28.40 -5.43
CA ASP A 173 6.31 -28.72 -6.74
C ASP A 173 6.98 -30.10 -6.72
N SER A 174 6.42 -31.05 -7.47
CA SER A 174 6.92 -32.42 -7.53
C SER A 174 8.26 -32.58 -8.26
N ASN A 175 8.65 -31.62 -9.11
CA ASN A 175 9.90 -31.68 -9.87
C ASN A 175 11.11 -31.26 -9.04
N THR A 176 10.88 -30.34 -8.09
CA THR A 176 11.92 -29.78 -7.21
C THR A 176 11.85 -30.33 -5.81
N GLY A 177 10.70 -30.87 -5.38
CA GLY A 177 10.47 -31.33 -4.02
C GLY A 177 10.27 -30.20 -3.02
N GLN A 178 9.98 -28.99 -3.51
CA GLN A 178 9.88 -27.77 -2.70
C GLN A 178 8.43 -27.28 -2.60
N PHE A 179 8.13 -26.60 -1.50
CA PHE A 179 6.92 -25.81 -1.38
C PHE A 179 7.21 -24.37 -1.79
N TYR A 180 6.23 -23.69 -2.35
CA TYR A 180 6.27 -22.27 -2.60
C TYR A 180 4.91 -21.63 -2.31
N ILE A 181 4.90 -20.32 -2.12
CA ILE A 181 3.71 -19.55 -1.78
C ILE A 181 3.37 -18.62 -2.95
N GLU A 182 2.11 -18.65 -3.38
CA GLU A 182 1.55 -17.73 -4.37
C GLU A 182 0.49 -16.83 -3.76
N LEU A 183 0.40 -15.61 -4.27
CA LEU A 183 -0.71 -14.70 -3.99
C LEU A 183 -1.91 -15.09 -4.85
N ASP A 184 -3.06 -15.35 -4.22
CA ASP A 184 -4.26 -15.80 -4.93
C ASP A 184 -4.89 -14.67 -5.77
N ARG A 185 -4.67 -13.42 -5.35
CA ARG A 185 -5.05 -12.22 -6.09
C ARG A 185 -3.91 -11.23 -6.08
N ASP A 186 -3.34 -10.97 -7.25
CA ASP A 186 -2.52 -9.79 -7.45
C ASP A 186 -3.47 -8.60 -7.66
N GLU A 187 -3.94 -8.00 -6.57
CA GLU A 187 -4.83 -6.83 -6.64
C GLU A 187 -4.10 -5.58 -7.13
N THR A 188 -2.78 -5.64 -7.31
CA THR A 188 -1.99 -4.53 -7.81
C THR A 188 -2.05 -4.45 -9.34
N VAL A 189 -2.91 -3.56 -9.85
CA VAL A 189 -3.10 -3.32 -11.29
C VAL A 189 -1.86 -2.68 -11.94
N VAL A 190 -1.01 -2.02 -11.15
CA VAL A 190 0.14 -1.25 -11.64
C VAL A 190 1.48 -1.85 -11.20
N GLU A 191 2.34 -2.11 -12.19
CA GLU A 191 3.72 -2.51 -11.95
C GLU A 191 4.53 -1.33 -11.42
N TYR A 192 5.52 -1.62 -10.58
CA TYR A 192 6.34 -0.59 -9.95
C TYR A 192 7.12 0.18 -11.03
N GLY A 193 7.16 1.50 -10.91
CA GLY A 193 7.87 2.36 -11.85
C GLY A 193 7.16 2.48 -13.21
N SER A 194 5.89 2.09 -13.29
CA SER A 194 5.05 2.42 -14.44
C SER A 194 4.90 3.94 -14.53
N ASP A 195 5.10 4.48 -15.73
CA ASP A 195 4.78 5.87 -16.04
C ASP A 195 3.27 6.00 -16.25
N VAL A 196 2.60 6.70 -15.34
CA VAL A 196 1.15 6.94 -15.39
C VAL A 196 0.92 8.40 -15.72
N LYS A 197 0.26 8.65 -16.84
CA LYS A 197 -0.19 10.00 -17.17
C LYS A 197 -1.56 10.24 -16.53
N VAL A 198 -1.73 11.35 -15.82
CA VAL A 198 -3.00 11.78 -15.24
C VAL A 198 -3.44 13.06 -15.91
N LEU A 199 -4.63 13.05 -16.51
CA LEU A 199 -5.19 14.20 -17.22
C LEU A 199 -6.44 14.72 -16.50
N PHE A 200 -6.34 15.91 -15.93
CA PHE A 200 -7.48 16.63 -15.39
C PHE A 200 -8.23 17.35 -16.51
N THR A 201 -9.53 17.09 -16.63
CA THR A 201 -10.37 17.75 -17.64
C THR A 201 -11.52 18.48 -16.96
N LEU A 202 -11.64 19.79 -17.18
CA LEU A 202 -12.86 20.53 -16.85
C LEU A 202 -13.72 20.70 -18.11
N PHE A 203 -14.97 20.25 -18.05
CA PHE A 203 -15.95 20.59 -19.07
C PHE A 203 -16.57 21.95 -18.75
N ALA A 204 -16.42 22.91 -19.65
CA ALA A 204 -16.93 24.28 -19.50
C ALA A 204 -18.04 24.59 -20.50
N SER A 205 -18.96 25.45 -20.11
CA SER A 205 -20.03 26.01 -20.95
C SER A 205 -20.18 27.51 -20.71
N GLU A 206 -21.12 28.15 -21.39
CA GLU A 206 -21.47 29.57 -21.18
C GLU A 206 -21.91 29.91 -19.74
N ASP A 207 -22.23 28.90 -18.93
CA ASP A 207 -22.58 29.08 -17.52
C ASP A 207 -21.35 29.36 -16.63
N LEU A 208 -20.14 29.14 -17.14
CA LEU A 208 -18.88 29.38 -16.44
C LEU A 208 -18.07 30.50 -17.11
N SER A 209 -17.58 31.44 -16.31
CA SER A 209 -16.76 32.58 -16.74
C SER A 209 -15.26 32.37 -16.46
N GLY A 210 -14.92 31.48 -15.53
CA GLY A 210 -13.54 31.22 -15.11
C GLY A 210 -13.41 30.00 -14.20
N TRP A 211 -12.18 29.57 -13.97
CA TRP A 211 -11.85 28.44 -13.11
C TRP A 211 -10.41 28.54 -12.58
N GLU A 212 -10.16 27.91 -11.44
CA GLU A 212 -8.85 27.86 -10.78
C GLU A 212 -8.36 26.41 -10.64
N LEU A 213 -8.63 25.58 -11.65
CA LEU A 213 -8.29 24.15 -11.66
C LEU A 213 -6.79 23.89 -11.43
N SER A 214 -5.91 24.63 -12.10
CA SER A 214 -4.46 24.42 -11.95
C SER A 214 -3.98 24.69 -10.53
N TYR A 215 -4.58 25.67 -9.83
CA TYR A 215 -4.24 25.95 -8.43
C TYR A 215 -4.75 24.85 -7.50
N ALA A 216 -5.95 24.33 -7.73
CA ALA A 216 -6.47 23.20 -6.97
C ALA A 216 -5.62 21.93 -7.15
N ILE A 217 -5.11 21.69 -8.36
CA ILE A 217 -4.19 20.57 -8.63
C ILE A 217 -2.90 20.75 -7.81
N SER A 218 -2.29 21.94 -7.84
CA SER A 218 -1.06 22.18 -7.09
C SER A 218 -1.25 22.10 -5.58
N GLU A 219 -2.39 22.55 -5.06
CA GLU A 219 -2.66 22.59 -3.62
C GLU A 219 -3.03 21.19 -3.07
N TYR A 220 -3.89 20.45 -3.77
CA TYR A 220 -4.50 19.23 -3.22
C TYR A 220 -3.94 17.94 -3.82
N PHE A 221 -3.50 17.94 -5.08
CA PHE A 221 -3.15 16.71 -5.80
C PHE A 221 -1.64 16.51 -5.99
N GLU A 222 -0.87 17.57 -6.25
CA GLU A 222 0.59 17.45 -6.36
C GLU A 222 1.28 16.90 -5.09
N PRO A 223 0.88 17.29 -3.86
CA PRO A 223 1.44 16.69 -2.65
C PRO A 223 1.21 15.17 -2.57
N LEU A 224 0.05 14.71 -3.06
CA LEU A 224 -0.25 13.28 -3.18
C LEU A 224 0.68 12.60 -4.19
N CYS A 225 0.88 13.20 -5.36
CA CYS A 225 1.79 12.65 -6.37
C CYS A 225 3.21 12.53 -5.83
N LEU A 226 3.70 13.52 -5.09
CA LEU A 226 5.00 13.46 -4.43
C LEU A 226 5.07 12.30 -3.42
N MET A 227 4.03 12.13 -2.60
CA MET A 227 3.95 11.03 -1.64
C MET A 227 4.03 9.66 -2.33
N ILE A 228 3.28 9.44 -3.41
CA ILE A 228 3.21 8.13 -4.06
C ILE A 228 4.19 7.94 -5.23
N SER A 229 5.05 8.92 -5.49
CA SER A 229 6.08 8.91 -6.56
C SER A 229 7.01 7.70 -6.51
N ARG A 230 7.16 7.10 -5.32
CA ARG A 230 7.96 5.89 -5.10
C ARG A 230 7.24 4.59 -5.47
N LEU A 231 5.96 4.61 -5.78
CA LEU A 231 5.24 3.45 -6.32
C LEU A 231 5.03 3.61 -7.82
N VAL A 232 4.67 4.81 -8.24
CA VAL A 232 4.25 5.14 -9.59
C VAL A 232 4.82 6.49 -9.98
N ASN A 233 5.45 6.56 -11.17
CA ASN A 233 5.89 7.84 -11.71
C ASN A 233 4.69 8.51 -12.38
N MET A 234 4.32 9.72 -11.96
CA MET A 234 3.14 10.40 -12.49
C MET A 234 3.48 11.70 -13.19
N THR A 235 2.88 11.88 -14.36
CA THR A 235 2.84 13.17 -15.05
C THR A 235 1.41 13.71 -14.96
N VAL A 236 1.25 14.92 -14.42
CA VAL A 236 -0.06 15.55 -14.25
C VAL A 236 -0.21 16.65 -15.29
N GLU A 237 -1.27 16.55 -16.09
CA GLU A 237 -1.67 17.57 -17.04
C GLU A 237 -3.09 18.04 -16.74
N SER A 238 -3.42 19.26 -17.15
CA SER A 238 -4.77 19.81 -17.02
C SER A 238 -5.22 20.43 -18.33
N GLN A 239 -6.48 20.24 -18.68
CA GLN A 239 -7.12 20.83 -19.84
C GLN A 239 -8.55 21.28 -19.55
N VAL A 240 -9.06 22.19 -20.39
CA VAL A 240 -10.46 22.62 -20.35
C VAL A 240 -11.08 22.45 -21.73
N ILE A 241 -12.21 21.77 -21.77
CA ILE A 241 -12.98 21.52 -22.99
C ILE A 241 -14.24 22.37 -22.92
N TYR A 242 -14.34 23.31 -23.85
CA TYR A 242 -15.53 24.13 -24.01
C TYR A 242 -16.57 23.41 -24.88
N LEU A 243 -17.80 23.36 -24.39
CA LEU A 243 -18.95 22.79 -25.08
C LEU A 243 -20.03 23.86 -25.25
N ASP A 244 -20.65 23.92 -26.43
CA ASP A 244 -21.74 24.86 -26.74
C ASP A 244 -22.93 24.71 -25.77
N SER A 245 -23.21 23.46 -25.37
CA SER A 245 -24.17 23.16 -24.30
C SER A 245 -23.79 21.86 -23.60
N LEU A 246 -23.91 21.83 -22.27
CA LEU A 246 -23.70 20.63 -21.48
C LEU A 246 -24.97 19.78 -21.56
N ASN A 247 -24.78 18.50 -21.87
CA ASN A 247 -25.88 17.55 -21.93
C ASN A 247 -25.84 16.68 -20.67
N TYR A 248 -26.89 16.81 -19.87
CA TYR A 248 -26.96 16.24 -18.52
C TYR A 248 -27.42 14.78 -18.48
N THR A 249 -27.41 14.07 -19.61
CA THR A 249 -27.69 12.63 -19.63
C THR A 249 -26.41 11.82 -19.51
N LEU A 250 -26.48 10.68 -18.83
CA LEU A 250 -25.33 9.79 -18.65
C LEU A 250 -24.74 9.32 -19.99
N GLU A 251 -25.58 9.05 -20.99
CA GLU A 251 -25.14 8.63 -22.33
C GLU A 251 -24.35 9.74 -23.03
N ALA A 252 -24.79 10.99 -22.91
CA ALA A 252 -24.09 12.12 -23.51
C ALA A 252 -22.77 12.41 -22.79
N ILE A 253 -22.74 12.35 -21.46
CA ILE A 253 -21.50 12.48 -20.68
C ILE A 253 -20.49 11.42 -21.11
N LYS A 254 -20.93 10.16 -21.28
CA LYS A 254 -20.08 9.07 -21.79
C LYS A 254 -19.57 9.36 -23.20
N ALA A 255 -20.44 9.77 -24.12
CA ALA A 255 -20.04 10.09 -25.49
C ALA A 255 -19.06 11.27 -25.57
N GLN A 256 -19.24 12.29 -24.72
CA GLN A 256 -18.34 13.44 -24.62
C GLN A 256 -16.99 13.07 -24.02
N THR A 257 -16.97 12.12 -23.07
CA THR A 257 -15.74 11.66 -22.41
C THR A 257 -14.98 10.61 -23.20
N SER A 258 -15.62 9.86 -24.11
CA SER A 258 -14.92 8.94 -25.03
C SER A 258 -13.90 9.64 -25.96
N GLN A 259 -13.97 10.96 -26.10
CA GLN A 259 -12.99 11.73 -26.87
C GLN A 259 -11.65 11.92 -26.13
N LEU A 260 -11.59 11.55 -24.84
CA LEU A 260 -10.41 11.64 -23.97
C LEU A 260 -9.58 10.36 -23.96
N ASP A 261 -9.94 9.36 -24.77
CA ASP A 261 -9.27 8.07 -24.80
C ASP A 261 -7.86 8.22 -25.40
N ALA A 262 -6.86 8.22 -24.52
CA ALA A 262 -5.45 8.15 -24.86
C ALA A 262 -4.83 6.93 -24.15
N ASP A 263 -3.96 6.21 -24.86
CA ASP A 263 -3.23 5.07 -24.28
C ASP A 263 -2.49 5.50 -23.00
N GLN A 264 -2.62 4.67 -21.95
CA GLN A 264 -1.92 4.83 -20.66
C GLN A 264 -2.19 6.16 -19.92
N THR A 265 -3.37 6.77 -20.12
CA THR A 265 -3.78 8.00 -19.42
C THR A 265 -4.98 7.75 -18.50
N ILE A 266 -4.86 8.16 -17.24
CA ILE A 266 -5.96 8.21 -16.27
C ILE A 266 -6.65 9.58 -16.37
N ASN A 267 -7.90 9.59 -16.80
CA ASN A 267 -8.72 10.78 -16.99
C ASN A 267 -9.50 11.14 -15.71
N LEU A 268 -9.28 12.33 -15.17
CA LEU A 268 -10.01 12.87 -14.02
C LEU A 268 -10.84 14.07 -14.47
N ALA A 269 -12.12 13.83 -14.72
CA ALA A 269 -12.99 14.80 -15.36
C ALA A 269 -13.97 15.44 -14.38
N ILE A 270 -14.06 16.76 -14.40
CA ILE A 270 -15.08 17.54 -13.70
C ILE A 270 -16.15 17.94 -14.70
N TYR A 271 -17.39 17.51 -14.45
CA TYR A 271 -18.55 17.80 -15.28
C TYR A 271 -19.55 18.68 -14.50
N PRO A 272 -19.56 20.00 -14.72
CA PRO A 272 -20.51 20.91 -14.08
C PRO A 272 -21.94 20.65 -14.56
N MET A 273 -22.89 20.55 -13.63
CA MET A 273 -24.30 20.39 -13.97
C MET A 273 -25.24 20.77 -12.81
N PRO A 274 -26.53 21.05 -13.08
CA PRO A 274 -27.49 21.37 -12.02
C PRO A 274 -27.70 20.21 -11.05
N GLN A 275 -27.86 20.52 -9.76
CA GLN A 275 -28.00 19.51 -8.70
C GLN A 275 -29.18 18.56 -8.92
N ARG A 276 -30.27 19.04 -9.53
CA ARG A 276 -31.43 18.19 -9.87
C ARG A 276 -31.05 17.06 -10.83
N ASN A 277 -30.19 17.32 -11.81
CA ASN A 277 -29.75 16.30 -12.75
C ASN A 277 -28.77 15.33 -12.09
N ILE A 278 -27.90 15.81 -11.20
CA ILE A 278 -27.00 14.94 -10.41
C ILE A 278 -27.84 13.92 -9.64
N GLN A 279 -28.88 14.37 -8.93
CA GLN A 279 -29.77 13.49 -8.17
C GLN A 279 -30.48 12.45 -9.05
N GLN A 280 -30.81 12.79 -10.30
CA GLN A 280 -31.42 11.85 -11.24
C GLN A 280 -30.44 10.75 -11.69
N ILE A 281 -29.18 11.09 -11.94
CA ILE A 281 -28.15 10.11 -12.34
C ILE A 281 -27.71 9.27 -11.13
N VAL A 282 -27.61 9.89 -9.96
CA VAL A 282 -27.06 9.32 -8.73
C VAL A 282 -28.14 8.65 -7.87
N SER A 283 -29.40 8.58 -8.32
CA SER A 283 -30.51 7.94 -7.58
C SER A 283 -30.17 6.49 -7.17
N GLY A 284 -29.73 6.30 -5.90
CA GLY A 284 -29.28 5.01 -5.34
C GLY A 284 -27.80 4.95 -4.92
N SER A 285 -27.01 5.99 -5.20
CA SER A 285 -25.59 6.15 -4.88
C SER A 285 -25.39 7.34 -3.95
N ASN A 286 -24.45 7.24 -3.00
CA ASN A 286 -24.06 8.38 -2.14
C ASN A 286 -22.90 9.21 -2.74
N SER A 287 -22.44 8.88 -3.95
CA SER A 287 -21.26 9.48 -4.60
C SER A 287 -21.66 10.19 -5.89
N SER A 288 -21.24 11.45 -6.02
CA SER A 288 -21.28 12.25 -7.26
C SER A 288 -20.15 11.89 -8.24
N THR A 289 -19.29 10.94 -7.88
CA THR A 289 -18.17 10.46 -8.69
C THR A 289 -18.48 9.10 -9.32
N PHE A 290 -18.23 8.98 -10.63
CA PHE A 290 -18.30 7.73 -11.40
C PHE A 290 -16.91 7.24 -11.73
N LEU A 291 -16.61 5.98 -11.41
CA LEU A 291 -15.39 5.31 -11.85
C LEU A 291 -15.65 4.62 -13.19
N ILE A 292 -14.78 4.85 -14.17
CA ILE A 292 -14.74 4.11 -15.43
C ILE A 292 -13.45 3.28 -15.39
N PRO A 293 -13.51 1.95 -15.21
CA PRO A 293 -12.33 1.10 -15.10
C PRO A 293 -11.35 1.32 -16.25
N GLN A 294 -10.06 1.40 -15.93
CA GLN A 294 -8.95 1.61 -16.88
C GLN A 294 -8.96 2.97 -17.61
N TRP A 295 -10.00 3.78 -17.43
CA TRP A 295 -10.11 5.11 -18.02
C TRP A 295 -9.90 6.22 -17.00
N GLY A 296 -10.53 6.14 -15.83
CA GLY A 296 -10.43 7.19 -14.80
C GLY A 296 -11.75 7.45 -14.06
N ALA A 297 -12.01 8.71 -13.70
CA ALA A 297 -13.16 9.10 -12.90
C ALA A 297 -13.80 10.41 -13.41
N ILE A 298 -15.13 10.48 -13.29
CA ILE A 298 -15.92 11.67 -13.60
C ILE A 298 -16.62 12.15 -12.33
N TYR A 299 -16.34 13.38 -11.92
CA TYR A 299 -17.02 14.06 -10.82
C TYR A 299 -18.11 14.98 -11.36
N LEU A 300 -19.36 14.77 -10.93
CA LEU A 300 -20.47 15.67 -11.26
C LEU A 300 -20.47 16.86 -10.30
N TYR A 301 -20.12 18.04 -10.81
CA TYR A 301 -19.97 19.25 -10.02
C TYR A 301 -21.27 20.08 -10.00
N PRO A 302 -21.88 20.34 -8.82
CA PRO A 302 -23.11 21.13 -8.77
C PRO A 302 -22.86 22.59 -9.16
N LEU A 303 -23.54 23.07 -10.21
CA LEU A 303 -23.43 24.47 -10.66
C LEU A 303 -23.85 25.48 -9.59
N GLU A 304 -24.68 25.06 -8.63
CA GLU A 304 -25.11 25.87 -7.49
C GLU A 304 -23.95 26.22 -6.54
N GLN A 305 -22.82 25.51 -6.62
CA GLN A 305 -21.59 25.81 -5.89
C GLN A 305 -20.68 26.82 -6.62
N VAL A 306 -21.03 27.21 -7.84
CA VAL A 306 -20.32 28.25 -8.58
C VAL A 306 -20.73 29.60 -8.02
N GLY A 307 -19.75 30.47 -7.75
CA GLY A 307 -20.00 31.81 -7.25
C GLY A 307 -20.88 32.65 -8.18
N SER A 308 -21.39 33.78 -7.69
CA SER A 308 -22.16 34.73 -8.53
C SER A 308 -21.34 35.30 -9.70
N ASP A 309 -20.02 35.24 -9.59
CA ASP A 309 -19.06 35.59 -10.64
C ASP A 309 -18.94 34.51 -11.73
N LYS A 310 -19.67 33.38 -11.62
CA LYS A 310 -19.61 32.21 -12.51
C LYS A 310 -18.23 31.53 -12.55
N THR A 311 -17.43 31.70 -11.50
CA THR A 311 -16.08 31.13 -11.42
C THR A 311 -16.02 29.91 -10.50
N ILE A 312 -15.39 28.83 -10.93
CA ILE A 312 -15.05 27.68 -10.08
C ILE A 312 -13.73 27.98 -9.36
N ARG A 313 -13.82 28.30 -8.07
CA ARG A 313 -12.65 28.60 -7.24
C ARG A 313 -11.96 27.34 -6.75
N TRP A 314 -10.66 27.43 -6.51
CA TRP A 314 -9.83 26.28 -6.15
C TRP A 314 -10.30 25.61 -4.86
N ASN A 315 -10.72 26.38 -3.87
CA ASN A 315 -11.18 25.88 -2.58
C ASN A 315 -12.49 25.09 -2.67
N HIS A 316 -13.29 25.29 -3.72
CA HIS A 316 -14.48 24.46 -3.97
C HIS A 316 -14.13 23.13 -4.66
N LEU A 317 -12.89 22.98 -5.12
CA LEU A 317 -12.38 21.75 -5.74
C LEU A 317 -11.74 20.78 -4.75
N GLU A 318 -11.64 21.13 -3.47
CA GLU A 318 -11.10 20.26 -2.41
C GLU A 318 -11.79 18.88 -2.41
N PHE A 319 -13.12 18.84 -2.28
CA PHE A 319 -13.87 17.58 -2.26
C PHE A 319 -13.77 16.78 -3.58
N PRO A 320 -13.91 17.39 -4.78
CA PRO A 320 -13.59 16.70 -6.03
C PRO A 320 -12.19 16.07 -6.05
N MET A 321 -11.17 16.76 -5.53
CA MET A 321 -9.79 16.25 -5.47
C MET A 321 -9.64 15.07 -4.50
N GLU A 322 -10.33 15.09 -3.36
CA GLU A 322 -10.38 13.95 -2.43
C GLU A 322 -11.01 12.71 -3.09
N GLU A 323 -12.12 12.90 -3.80
CA GLU A 323 -12.79 11.83 -4.54
C GLU A 323 -11.89 11.26 -5.63
N PHE A 324 -11.25 12.12 -6.43
CA PHE A 324 -10.29 11.68 -7.44
C PHE A 324 -9.10 10.94 -6.84
N THR A 325 -8.57 11.39 -5.71
CA THR A 325 -7.51 10.69 -4.97
C THR A 325 -7.94 9.28 -4.59
N SER A 326 -9.15 9.13 -4.05
CA SER A 326 -9.70 7.82 -3.68
C SER A 326 -9.87 6.90 -4.90
N ARG A 327 -10.34 7.43 -6.02
CA ARG A 327 -10.48 6.66 -7.27
C ARG A 327 -9.14 6.30 -7.88
N LEU A 328 -8.17 7.20 -7.87
CA LEU A 328 -6.80 6.93 -8.32
C LEU A 328 -6.21 5.77 -7.50
N PHE A 329 -6.33 5.82 -6.17
CA PHE A 329 -5.83 4.77 -5.29
C PHE A 329 -6.49 3.43 -5.61
N GLN A 330 -7.81 3.42 -5.81
CA GLN A 330 -8.53 2.23 -6.23
C GLN A 330 -8.02 1.66 -7.57
N MET A 331 -7.70 2.52 -8.54
CA MET A 331 -7.16 2.10 -9.84
C MET A 331 -5.72 1.61 -9.77
N LEU A 332 -4.90 2.20 -8.89
CA LEU A 332 -3.53 1.78 -8.64
C LEU A 332 -3.43 0.51 -7.78
N GLY A 333 -4.55 0.02 -7.22
CA GLY A 333 -4.59 -1.14 -6.33
C GLY A 333 -4.06 -0.85 -4.92
N LEU A 334 -4.16 0.40 -4.46
CA LEU A 334 -3.89 0.74 -3.06
C LEU A 334 -5.04 0.28 -2.17
N VAL A 335 -4.72 0.02 -0.90
CA VAL A 335 -5.72 -0.34 0.12
C VAL A 335 -6.81 0.73 0.25
N LYS A 336 -8.04 0.31 0.54
CA LYS A 336 -9.22 1.20 0.60
C LYS A 336 -9.38 1.91 1.93
N HIS A 337 -8.87 1.31 2.99
CA HIS A 337 -8.94 1.78 4.37
C HIS A 337 -7.54 1.85 4.99
N PRO A 338 -7.31 2.77 5.94
CA PRO A 338 -8.24 3.78 6.47
C PRO A 338 -8.39 4.99 5.51
N LYS A 339 -9.14 6.03 5.89
CA LYS A 339 -9.41 7.18 5.00
C LYS A 339 -8.14 7.95 4.60
N SER A 340 -7.21 8.11 5.54
CA SER A 340 -5.95 8.83 5.30
C SER A 340 -5.16 8.25 4.12
N PRO A 341 -4.91 9.06 3.07
CA PRO A 341 -4.07 8.64 1.95
C PRO A 341 -2.66 8.21 2.38
N GLN A 342 -2.09 8.87 3.40
CA GLN A 342 -0.76 8.54 3.94
C GLN A 342 -0.75 7.13 4.54
N LEU A 343 -1.76 6.80 5.36
CA LEU A 343 -1.92 5.46 5.93
C LEU A 343 -2.06 4.40 4.83
N ARG A 344 -2.93 4.66 3.84
CA ARG A 344 -3.14 3.73 2.72
C ARG A 344 -1.88 3.48 1.92
N PHE A 345 -1.12 4.54 1.66
CA PHE A 345 0.15 4.43 0.95
C PHE A 345 1.14 3.55 1.71
N GLU A 346 1.36 3.78 3.01
CA GLU A 346 2.34 3.04 3.80
C GLU A 346 1.95 1.57 4.00
N ILE A 347 0.66 1.29 4.21
CA ILE A 347 0.14 -0.08 4.21
C ILE A 347 0.43 -0.74 2.86
N THR A 348 0.13 -0.04 1.76
CA THR A 348 0.36 -0.57 0.41
C THR A 348 1.85 -0.80 0.14
N GLN A 349 2.75 0.10 0.59
CA GLN A 349 4.20 -0.11 0.47
C GLN A 349 4.62 -1.43 1.12
N ARG A 350 4.16 -1.70 2.36
CA ARG A 350 4.51 -2.93 3.09
C ARG A 350 3.96 -4.18 2.40
N LEU A 351 2.70 -4.15 1.98
CA LEU A 351 2.09 -5.25 1.22
C LEU A 351 2.78 -5.47 -0.13
N ARG A 352 3.24 -4.40 -0.80
CA ARG A 352 3.97 -4.49 -2.06
C ARG A 352 5.34 -5.14 -1.88
N ILE A 353 6.06 -4.79 -0.81
CA ILE A 353 7.35 -5.42 -0.49
C ILE A 353 7.17 -6.93 -0.27
N LEU A 354 6.13 -7.32 0.47
CA LEU A 354 5.78 -8.74 0.67
C LEU A 354 5.51 -9.43 -0.66
N SER A 355 4.68 -8.83 -1.53
CA SER A 355 4.38 -9.37 -2.85
C SER A 355 5.62 -9.53 -3.72
N ASN A 356 6.51 -8.53 -3.73
CA ASN A 356 7.78 -8.60 -4.46
C ASN A 356 8.65 -9.77 -3.98
N VAL A 357 8.74 -9.99 -2.65
CA VAL A 357 9.50 -11.11 -2.08
C VAL A 357 8.92 -12.46 -2.49
N LEU A 358 7.58 -12.60 -2.48
CA LEU A 358 6.91 -13.84 -2.89
C LEU A 358 7.09 -14.13 -4.39
N LYS A 359 6.89 -13.13 -5.26
CA LYS A 359 7.08 -13.24 -6.71
C LYS A 359 8.53 -13.59 -7.07
N MET A 360 9.49 -12.94 -6.41
CA MET A 360 10.91 -13.25 -6.57
C MET A 360 11.21 -14.71 -6.19
N SER A 361 10.63 -15.22 -5.09
CA SER A 361 10.77 -16.62 -4.69
C SER A 361 10.27 -17.57 -5.79
N GLN A 362 9.12 -17.28 -6.41
CA GLN A 362 8.60 -18.06 -7.54
C GLN A 362 9.51 -18.01 -8.78
N ASN A 363 10.06 -16.83 -9.08
CA ASN A 363 11.04 -16.68 -10.17
C ASN A 363 12.31 -17.50 -9.91
N LEU A 364 12.83 -17.48 -8.67
CA LEU A 364 14.01 -18.26 -8.29
C LEU A 364 13.75 -19.78 -8.39
N LEU A 365 12.58 -20.25 -7.96
CA LEU A 365 12.15 -21.64 -8.17
C LEU A 365 12.14 -22.01 -9.66
N SER A 366 11.64 -21.11 -10.51
CA SER A 366 11.58 -21.32 -11.95
C SER A 366 12.98 -21.36 -12.57
N VAL A 367 13.88 -20.46 -12.15
CA VAL A 367 15.29 -20.49 -12.54
C VAL A 367 15.96 -21.80 -12.10
N GLU A 368 15.68 -22.31 -10.90
CA GLU A 368 16.21 -23.59 -10.45
C GLU A 368 15.77 -24.74 -11.37
N LYS A 369 14.48 -24.80 -11.72
CA LYS A 369 13.94 -25.81 -12.65
C LYS A 369 14.62 -25.75 -14.02
N LEU A 370 14.80 -24.55 -14.55
CA LEU A 370 15.43 -24.35 -15.86
C LEU A 370 16.94 -24.64 -15.82
N SER A 371 17.61 -24.32 -14.72
CA SER A 371 19.04 -24.61 -14.53
C SER A 371 19.38 -26.10 -14.60
N LYS A 372 18.42 -26.98 -14.27
CA LYS A 372 18.57 -28.44 -14.38
C LYS A 372 18.49 -28.93 -15.84
N LYS A 373 17.97 -28.12 -16.77
CA LYS A 373 17.70 -28.50 -18.17
C LYS A 373 18.65 -27.85 -19.18
N GLY A 374 19.21 -26.68 -18.88
CA GLY A 374 19.99 -25.87 -19.81
C GLY A 374 21.42 -25.56 -19.36
N LYS A 375 22.19 -24.87 -20.22
CA LYS A 375 23.48 -24.31 -19.84
C LYS A 375 23.27 -22.97 -19.17
N LEU A 376 23.93 -22.77 -18.02
CA LEU A 376 23.92 -21.49 -17.32
C LEU A 376 24.89 -20.52 -18.00
N ASN A 377 24.41 -19.31 -18.30
CA ASN A 377 25.25 -18.19 -18.72
C ASN A 377 25.67 -17.35 -17.49
N GLU A 378 26.68 -16.50 -17.66
CA GLU A 378 27.18 -15.64 -16.58
C GLU A 378 26.16 -14.56 -16.18
N ALA A 379 25.35 -14.06 -17.14
CA ALA A 379 24.36 -13.02 -16.92
C ALA A 379 23.24 -13.46 -15.96
N LEU A 380 22.69 -14.66 -16.17
CA LEU A 380 21.71 -15.30 -15.30
C LEU A 380 22.27 -15.48 -13.90
N VAL A 381 23.46 -16.08 -13.77
CA VAL A 381 24.07 -16.32 -12.45
C VAL A 381 24.25 -14.99 -11.72
N LYS A 382 24.75 -13.96 -12.41
CA LYS A 382 24.86 -12.61 -11.86
C LYS A 382 23.51 -12.06 -11.40
N ASN A 383 22.45 -12.15 -12.22
CA ASN A 383 21.12 -11.67 -11.87
C ASN A 383 20.56 -12.39 -10.63
N VAL A 384 20.79 -13.70 -10.48
CA VAL A 384 20.41 -14.46 -9.27
C VAL A 384 21.16 -13.95 -8.03
N PHE A 385 22.47 -13.74 -8.13
CA PHE A 385 23.26 -13.20 -7.02
C PHE A 385 22.83 -11.78 -6.62
N GLU A 386 22.59 -10.90 -7.60
CA GLU A 386 22.09 -9.55 -7.34
C GLU A 386 20.69 -9.57 -6.73
N CYS A 387 19.81 -10.44 -7.22
CA CYS A 387 18.47 -10.68 -6.67
C CYS A 387 18.54 -11.05 -5.18
N LEU A 388 19.32 -12.07 -4.83
CA LEU A 388 19.47 -12.52 -3.43
C LEU A 388 20.12 -11.45 -2.54
N ARG A 389 21.07 -10.67 -3.07
CA ARG A 389 21.66 -9.55 -2.34
C ARG A 389 20.61 -8.49 -2.03
N PHE A 390 19.86 -8.04 -3.05
CA PHE A 390 18.81 -7.03 -2.87
C PHE A 390 17.67 -7.51 -1.96
N ARG A 391 17.32 -8.81 -2.01
CA ARG A 391 16.41 -9.41 -1.02
C ARG A 391 16.92 -9.20 0.40
N ASN A 392 18.17 -9.55 0.68
CA ASN A 392 18.71 -9.45 2.03
C ASN A 392 18.75 -8.00 2.52
N GLU A 393 19.10 -7.06 1.64
CA GLU A 393 19.07 -5.62 1.93
C GLU A 393 17.63 -5.12 2.17
N THR A 394 16.65 -5.65 1.43
CA THR A 394 15.22 -5.39 1.66
C THR A 394 14.82 -5.81 3.07
N VAL A 395 15.14 -7.05 3.47
CA VAL A 395 14.81 -7.59 4.80
C VAL A 395 15.49 -6.79 5.91
N ALA A 396 16.76 -6.42 5.72
CA ALA A 396 17.47 -5.56 6.67
C ALA A 396 16.80 -4.19 6.84
N SER A 397 16.36 -3.58 5.73
CA SER A 397 15.66 -2.29 5.74
C SER A 397 14.27 -2.39 6.41
N LEU A 398 13.49 -3.44 6.12
CA LEU A 398 12.21 -3.72 6.79
C LEU A 398 12.37 -3.86 8.30
N ASN A 399 13.35 -4.66 8.74
CA ASN A 399 13.61 -4.90 10.16
C ASN A 399 14.11 -3.63 10.87
N SER A 400 14.65 -2.67 10.12
CA SER A 400 15.10 -1.36 10.60
C SER A 400 14.02 -0.26 10.51
N GLN A 401 12.81 -0.60 10.05
CA GLN A 401 11.69 0.34 9.80
C GLN A 401 11.96 1.39 8.71
N ASP A 402 12.94 1.15 7.84
CA ASP A 402 13.19 1.96 6.64
C ASP A 402 12.37 1.38 5.46
N TRP A 403 11.07 1.69 5.46
CA TRP A 403 10.08 1.20 4.49
C TRP A 403 10.40 1.62 3.06
N ASP A 404 10.98 2.82 2.96
CA ASP A 404 11.30 3.50 1.72
C ASP A 404 12.44 2.81 0.98
N SER A 405 13.56 2.57 1.68
CA SER A 405 14.67 1.79 1.14
C SER A 405 14.24 0.35 0.86
N ALA A 406 13.46 -0.25 1.78
CA ALA A 406 12.95 -1.60 1.61
C ALA A 406 12.12 -1.75 0.33
N LEU A 407 11.23 -0.81 0.05
CA LEU A 407 10.45 -0.79 -1.18
C LEU A 407 11.37 -0.74 -2.41
N SER A 408 12.26 0.25 -2.48
CA SER A 408 13.17 0.41 -3.63
C SER A 408 14.02 -0.84 -3.88
N LEU A 409 14.62 -1.40 -2.82
CA LEU A 409 15.43 -2.62 -2.89
C LEU A 409 14.60 -3.84 -3.29
N SER A 410 13.36 -3.97 -2.80
CA SER A 410 12.49 -5.10 -3.16
C SER A 410 12.13 -5.09 -4.64
N ASN A 411 11.96 -3.91 -5.24
CA ASN A 411 11.70 -3.76 -6.66
C ASN A 411 12.92 -4.12 -7.50
N LEU A 412 14.12 -3.70 -7.09
CA LEU A 412 15.37 -4.12 -7.73
C LEU A 412 15.56 -5.64 -7.64
N ALA A 413 15.23 -6.26 -6.50
CA ALA A 413 15.29 -7.70 -6.33
C ALA A 413 14.34 -8.41 -7.31
N LEU A 414 13.08 -7.95 -7.40
CA LEU A 414 12.08 -8.49 -8.33
C LEU A 414 12.53 -8.33 -9.79
N GLU A 415 13.04 -7.15 -10.18
CA GLU A 415 13.54 -6.88 -11.52
C GLU A 415 14.67 -7.86 -11.91
N ARG A 416 15.63 -8.07 -11.00
CA ARG A 416 16.73 -9.03 -11.22
C ARG A 416 16.23 -10.46 -11.32
N SER A 417 15.25 -10.84 -10.51
CA SER A 417 14.64 -12.17 -10.59
C SER A 417 13.89 -12.39 -11.91
N ASN A 418 13.16 -11.37 -12.41
CA ASN A 418 12.49 -11.41 -13.71
C ASN A 418 13.51 -11.56 -14.84
N ARG A 419 14.58 -10.76 -14.84
CA ARG A 419 15.65 -10.88 -15.84
C ARG A 419 16.33 -12.24 -15.83
N ALA A 420 16.50 -12.86 -14.66
CA ALA A 420 17.04 -14.21 -14.56
C ALA A 420 16.07 -15.27 -15.10
N PHE A 421 14.77 -15.10 -14.85
CA PHE A 421 13.73 -16.02 -15.29
C PHE A 421 13.48 -15.97 -16.81
N PHE A 422 13.45 -14.76 -17.40
CA PHE A 422 13.21 -14.52 -18.82
C PHE A 422 14.49 -14.46 -19.68
N ASP A 423 15.64 -14.90 -19.17
CA ASP A 423 16.88 -14.92 -19.96
C ASP A 423 16.70 -15.86 -21.17
N GLU A 424 16.82 -15.31 -22.39
CA GLU A 424 16.64 -16.03 -23.65
C GLU A 424 17.53 -17.27 -23.79
N ASN A 425 18.64 -17.34 -23.06
CA ASN A 425 19.54 -18.51 -23.09
C ASN A 425 19.06 -19.69 -22.23
N LEU A 426 17.94 -19.53 -21.50
CA LEU A 426 17.24 -20.61 -20.78
C LEU A 426 16.09 -21.25 -21.59
N LEU A 427 15.66 -20.60 -22.66
CA LEU A 427 14.65 -21.08 -23.62
C LEU A 427 15.32 -21.84 -24.77
#